data_AF-A0A182S9P5-F1
#
_entry.id   AF-A0A182S9P5-F1
#
_cell.length_a   1.000
_cell.length_b   1.000
_cell.length_c   1.000
_cell.angle_alpha   90.00
_cell.angle_beta   90.00
_cell.angle_gamma   90.00
#
_symmetry.space_group_name_H-M   'P 1'
#
loop_
_entity.id
_entity.type
_entity.pdbx_description
1 polymer ?
#
loop_
_entity_poly.entity_id
_entity_poly.type
_entity_poly.pdbx_seq_one_letter_code
_entity_poly.pdbx_strand_id
1 'polypeptide(L)'
;YGAIAGNGSSRQQLLQFRAPIHPPDGAIHHLRLVQHRQHAHDRQNHDHYQRNVKNSTINSQYRLDMDYMKQRMEHRVERLQKKCAEYRLNESKHNYKPKAWEYLIQHEYHLVWCNVFKAASTSWMYNFNLMAGYSPQFLRKTKDVPLQLARQKYPRPSVEKLKEAINESISFIIVRHPFERLVSAYKDKIQYALPNSHHHKLGNRIIQKYRKTVNGKPTTLLKYPTFSEFVNYLLDEIKHPHFEIDMHWVPVTHFCTPCFFHYDVIAKFETLEEDQNYLISIGHLDSVIKPQWKNAGKGAHTNDMLMKFFSELDDAQIRGLYDYYRFDFELFGYSAKEYYKN
;
A
#
# COMPACT_ATOMS: atom_id res chain seq x y z
N TYR A 1 -10.35 -27.17 24.98
CA TYR A 1 -11.43 -27.19 25.98
C TYR A 1 -12.53 -26.24 25.53
N GLY A 2 -13.75 -26.76 25.33
CA GLY A 2 -15.02 -26.03 25.34
C GLY A 2 -15.42 -25.24 24.08
N ALA A 3 -16.30 -25.83 23.27
CA ALA A 3 -17.10 -25.16 22.24
C ALA A 3 -18.42 -24.65 22.82
N ILE A 4 -18.94 -23.51 22.33
CA ILE A 4 -20.39 -23.23 22.29
C ILE A 4 -20.70 -22.53 20.96
N ALA A 5 -21.64 -23.13 20.23
CA ALA A 5 -22.23 -22.63 19.00
C ALA A 5 -23.36 -21.63 19.30
N GLY A 6 -23.52 -20.63 18.44
CA GLY A 6 -24.67 -19.72 18.42
C GLY A 6 -25.06 -19.43 16.98
N ASN A 7 -26.18 -20.02 16.56
CA ASN A 7 -26.75 -19.94 15.22
C ASN A 7 -27.59 -18.65 15.11
N GLY A 8 -27.38 -17.85 14.06
CA GLY A 8 -28.06 -16.56 13.86
C GLY A 8 -28.14 -16.18 12.39
N SER A 9 -29.06 -16.84 11.67
CA SER A 9 -29.45 -16.50 10.30
C SER A 9 -30.15 -15.15 10.27
N SER A 10 -29.61 -14.19 9.51
CA SER A 10 -30.39 -13.06 8.99
C SER A 10 -29.97 -12.73 7.56
N ARG A 11 -30.94 -12.89 6.65
CA ARG A 11 -30.84 -12.67 5.21
C ARG A 11 -30.42 -11.23 4.89
N GLN A 12 -29.37 -11.08 4.08
CA GLN A 12 -29.02 -9.85 3.41
C GLN A 12 -30.00 -9.59 2.24
N GLN A 13 -30.65 -8.43 2.23
CA GLN A 13 -31.21 -7.83 1.03
C GLN A 13 -30.34 -6.62 0.66
N LEU A 14 -29.52 -6.77 -0.37
CA LEU A 14 -28.83 -5.66 -1.02
C LEU A 14 -29.80 -5.01 -2.02
N LEU A 15 -30.11 -3.74 -1.80
CA LEU A 15 -30.90 -2.91 -2.71
C LEU A 15 -30.11 -2.71 -4.03
N GLN A 16 -30.74 -3.10 -5.14
CA GLN A 16 -30.30 -2.78 -6.50
C GLN A 16 -30.40 -1.26 -6.72
N PHE A 17 -29.29 -0.61 -7.05
CA PHE A 17 -29.32 0.76 -7.57
C PHE A 17 -29.11 0.76 -9.09
N ARG A 18 -30.11 1.29 -9.81
CA ARG A 18 -30.13 1.50 -11.26
C ARG A 18 -29.11 2.56 -11.68
N ALA A 19 -28.47 2.33 -12.82
CA ALA A 19 -27.60 3.28 -13.50
C ALA A 19 -28.39 4.43 -14.15
N PRO A 20 -27.87 5.67 -14.19
CA PRO A 20 -28.42 6.72 -15.03
C PRO A 20 -27.91 6.64 -16.48
N ILE A 21 -28.79 7.09 -17.36
CA ILE A 21 -28.84 7.01 -18.82
C ILE A 21 -27.86 8.00 -19.50
N HIS A 22 -27.21 7.58 -20.58
CA HIS A 22 -26.44 8.42 -21.52
C HIS A 22 -27.34 9.29 -22.40
N PRO A 23 -26.83 10.46 -22.86
CA PRO A 23 -27.15 10.96 -24.20
C PRO A 23 -25.86 11.37 -24.97
N PRO A 24 -25.91 11.64 -26.30
CA PRO A 24 -25.25 10.82 -27.33
C PRO A 24 -24.04 11.48 -28.01
N ASP A 25 -23.41 10.68 -28.86
CA ASP A 25 -22.20 10.90 -29.66
C ASP A 25 -22.10 12.21 -30.46
N GLY A 26 -20.85 12.67 -30.63
CA GLY A 26 -20.44 13.39 -31.83
C GLY A 26 -19.30 14.38 -31.64
N ALA A 27 -18.04 13.91 -31.72
CA ALA A 27 -16.98 14.55 -32.52
C ALA A 27 -15.64 13.80 -32.35
N ILE A 28 -15.28 13.08 -33.40
CA ILE A 28 -13.98 12.46 -33.63
C ILE A 28 -13.00 13.55 -34.07
N HIS A 29 -11.78 13.51 -33.53
CA HIS A 29 -10.46 13.76 -34.14
C HIS A 29 -9.52 14.66 -33.34
N HIS A 30 -8.27 14.18 -33.30
CA HIS A 30 -7.05 14.78 -32.79
C HIS A 30 -6.87 14.81 -31.28
N LEU A 31 -6.00 13.92 -30.77
CA LEU A 31 -4.96 14.22 -29.76
C LEU A 31 -4.03 13.00 -29.59
N ARG A 32 -3.33 12.61 -30.67
CA ARG A 32 -1.94 12.13 -30.53
C ARG A 32 -1.10 13.37 -30.28
N LEU A 33 -0.70 13.62 -29.02
CA LEU A 33 0.47 14.46 -28.62
C LEU A 33 0.53 14.81 -27.12
N VAL A 34 -0.38 14.34 -26.26
CA VAL A 34 -0.41 14.82 -24.84
C VAL A 34 0.57 14.09 -23.91
N GLN A 35 1.06 12.90 -24.24
CA GLN A 35 2.00 12.17 -23.36
C GLN A 35 3.46 12.65 -23.43
N HIS A 36 3.83 13.52 -24.38
CA HIS A 36 5.16 14.12 -24.40
C HIS A 36 5.25 15.45 -23.64
N ARG A 37 4.13 16.09 -23.25
CA ARG A 37 4.18 17.39 -22.57
C ARG A 37 4.45 17.30 -21.06
N GLN A 38 4.00 16.25 -20.36
CA GLN A 38 4.29 16.12 -18.92
C GLN A 38 5.76 15.76 -18.66
N HIS A 39 6.36 14.85 -19.45
CA HIS A 39 7.78 14.54 -19.32
C HIS A 39 8.73 15.63 -19.87
N ALA A 40 8.29 16.46 -20.82
CA ALA A 40 9.10 17.58 -21.32
C ALA A 40 9.12 18.75 -20.33
N HIS A 41 8.03 18.99 -19.60
CA HIS A 41 7.97 20.03 -18.57
C HIS A 41 8.84 19.69 -17.35
N ASP A 42 8.94 18.40 -16.98
CA ASP A 42 9.81 17.93 -15.91
C ASP A 42 11.30 17.92 -16.32
N ARG A 43 11.63 17.68 -17.60
CA ARG A 43 13.02 17.75 -18.10
C ARG A 43 13.52 19.19 -18.31
N GLN A 44 12.67 20.09 -18.82
CA GLN A 44 13.06 21.50 -19.01
C GLN A 44 13.33 22.23 -17.69
N ASN A 45 12.62 21.88 -16.61
CA ASN A 45 12.90 22.40 -15.27
C ASN A 45 14.21 21.84 -14.68
N HIS A 46 14.59 20.62 -15.05
CA HIS A 46 15.84 20.00 -14.59
C HIS A 46 17.08 20.60 -15.28
N ASP A 47 16.98 20.91 -16.58
CA ASP A 47 18.09 21.46 -17.38
C ASP A 47 18.36 22.95 -17.09
N HIS A 48 17.35 23.72 -16.67
CA HIS A 48 17.55 25.11 -16.22
C HIS A 48 18.19 25.20 -14.82
N TYR A 49 18.09 24.13 -14.01
CA TYR A 49 18.63 24.04 -12.65
C TYR A 49 20.15 23.90 -12.60
N GLN A 50 20.78 23.30 -13.61
CA GLN A 50 22.21 22.98 -13.59
C GLN A 50 23.15 24.15 -13.95
N ARG A 51 22.65 25.28 -14.46
CA ARG A 51 23.51 26.33 -15.04
C ARG A 51 23.97 27.47 -14.12
N ASN A 52 23.43 27.60 -12.90
CA ASN A 52 23.68 28.78 -12.05
C ASN A 52 24.32 28.51 -10.68
N VAL A 53 25.14 27.47 -10.54
CA VAL A 53 25.74 27.09 -9.25
C VAL A 53 27.26 27.24 -9.31
N LYS A 54 27.77 28.44 -9.01
CA LYS A 54 29.16 28.62 -8.55
C LYS A 54 29.21 29.54 -7.33
N ASN A 55 29.53 28.91 -6.20
CA ASN A 55 30.16 29.43 -4.98
C ASN A 55 29.30 30.05 -3.85
N SER A 56 28.19 29.39 -3.47
CA SER A 56 27.59 29.51 -2.11
C SER A 56 26.74 28.30 -1.68
N THR A 57 27.00 27.11 -2.24
CA THR A 57 25.89 26.32 -2.80
C THR A 57 25.40 25.09 -2.02
N ILE A 58 26.11 24.57 -1.03
CA ILE A 58 25.69 23.33 -0.34
C ILE A 58 24.49 23.57 0.61
N ASN A 59 24.56 24.60 1.47
CA ASN A 59 23.45 24.91 2.39
C ASN A 59 22.22 25.46 1.65
N SER A 60 22.42 26.17 0.54
CA SER A 60 21.32 26.66 -0.30
C SER A 60 20.64 25.50 -1.02
N GLN A 61 21.41 24.56 -1.58
CA GLN A 61 20.88 23.38 -2.27
C GLN A 61 20.07 22.50 -1.31
N TYR A 62 20.64 22.19 -0.14
CA TYR A 62 19.94 21.39 0.87
C TYR A 62 18.62 22.04 1.33
N ARG A 63 18.60 23.37 1.52
CA ARG A 63 17.36 24.10 1.84
C ARG A 63 16.32 23.99 0.72
N LEU A 64 16.73 24.20 -0.53
CA LEU A 64 15.85 24.07 -1.70
C LEU A 64 15.27 22.66 -1.83
N ASP A 65 16.09 21.63 -1.58
CA ASP A 65 15.66 20.24 -1.61
C ASP A 65 14.64 19.95 -0.49
N MET A 66 14.87 20.46 0.72
CA MET A 66 13.94 20.31 1.84
C MET A 66 12.61 21.05 1.60
N ASP A 67 12.64 22.25 1.03
CA ASP A 67 11.44 23.01 0.67
C ASP A 67 10.60 22.28 -0.39
N TYR A 68 11.26 21.73 -1.41
CA TYR A 68 10.61 20.91 -2.42
C TYR A 68 9.94 19.67 -1.81
N MET A 69 10.65 18.98 -0.91
CA MET A 69 10.10 17.80 -0.24
C MET A 69 8.92 18.17 0.67
N LYS A 70 8.99 19.30 1.39
CA LYS A 70 7.89 19.82 2.20
C LYS A 70 6.64 20.07 1.34
N GLN A 71 6.79 20.79 0.23
CA GLN A 71 5.68 21.05 -0.71
C GLN A 71 5.08 19.75 -1.27
N ARG A 72 5.93 18.77 -1.60
CA ARG A 72 5.49 17.45 -2.06
C ARG A 72 4.64 16.74 -0.99
N MET A 73 5.03 16.79 0.28
CA MET A 73 4.27 16.17 1.37
C MET A 73 2.95 16.90 1.65
N GLU A 74 2.97 18.24 1.68
CA GLU A 74 1.78 19.07 1.82
C GLU A 74 0.74 18.73 0.74
N HIS A 75 1.15 18.68 -0.54
CA HIS A 75 0.25 18.32 -1.64
C HIS A 75 -0.34 16.90 -1.49
N ARG A 76 0.44 15.93 -0.98
CA ARG A 76 -0.06 14.56 -0.76
C ARG A 76 -1.08 14.52 0.39
N VAL A 77 -0.83 15.25 1.48
CA VAL A 77 -1.73 15.36 2.63
C VAL A 77 -3.02 16.08 2.24
N GLU A 78 -2.93 17.21 1.52
CA GLU A 78 -4.08 17.94 0.98
C GLU A 78 -4.94 17.06 0.09
N ARG A 79 -4.31 16.27 -0.79
CA ARG A 79 -5.03 15.31 -1.63
C ARG A 79 -5.78 14.30 -0.79
N LEU A 80 -5.11 13.67 0.19
CA LEU A 80 -5.73 12.71 1.09
C LEU A 80 -6.96 13.34 1.75
N GLN A 81 -6.81 14.50 2.39
CA GLN A 81 -7.89 15.20 3.08
C GLN A 81 -9.06 15.55 2.15
N LYS A 82 -8.76 16.12 0.98
CA LYS A 82 -9.76 16.46 -0.04
C LYS A 82 -10.58 15.24 -0.45
N LYS A 83 -9.89 14.14 -0.80
CA LYS A 83 -10.56 12.92 -1.26
C LYS A 83 -11.27 12.17 -0.13
N CYS A 84 -10.74 12.24 1.09
CA CYS A 84 -11.44 11.74 2.29
C CYS A 84 -12.77 12.46 2.49
N ALA A 85 -12.81 13.79 2.35
CA ALA A 85 -14.04 14.57 2.45
C ALA A 85 -15.00 14.27 1.28
N GLU A 86 -14.50 14.26 0.04
CA GLU A 86 -15.27 13.96 -1.18
C GLU A 86 -16.02 12.62 -1.09
N TYR A 87 -15.37 11.58 -0.55
CA TYR A 87 -15.94 10.25 -0.39
C TYR A 87 -16.55 9.99 1.01
N ARG A 88 -16.58 11.01 1.88
CA ARG A 88 -17.07 10.91 3.27
C ARG A 88 -16.43 9.75 4.03
N LEU A 89 -15.12 9.58 3.89
CA LEU A 89 -14.32 8.55 4.55
C LEU A 89 -13.73 9.02 5.88
N ASN A 90 -13.91 10.28 6.23
CA ASN A 90 -13.61 10.85 7.55
C ASN A 90 -14.78 10.71 8.55
N GLU A 91 -15.89 10.11 8.12
CA GLU A 91 -17.08 9.88 8.94
C GLU A 91 -17.17 8.43 9.39
N SER A 92 -17.45 8.23 10.69
CA SER A 92 -17.69 6.89 11.25
C SER A 92 -19.03 6.35 10.75
N LYS A 93 -19.01 5.13 10.21
CA LYS A 93 -20.19 4.41 9.70
C LYS A 93 -20.29 3.05 10.39
N HIS A 94 -21.44 2.39 10.29
CA HIS A 94 -21.68 1.09 10.93
C HIS A 94 -20.53 0.08 10.68
N ASN A 95 -20.07 -0.02 9.43
CA ASN A 95 -19.02 -0.95 9.00
C ASN A 95 -17.66 -0.28 8.70
N TYR A 96 -17.48 0.98 9.10
CA TYR A 96 -16.25 1.73 8.84
C TYR A 96 -15.95 2.68 10.00
N LYS A 97 -15.01 2.26 10.86
CA LYS A 97 -14.63 2.97 12.10
C LYS A 97 -13.11 3.17 12.12
N PRO A 98 -12.59 4.18 12.85
CA PRO A 98 -11.15 4.38 13.01
C PRO A 98 -10.47 3.14 13.57
N LYS A 99 -9.33 2.76 12.98
CA LYS A 99 -8.53 1.60 13.36
C LYS A 99 -7.13 2.02 13.78
N ALA A 100 -6.80 1.77 15.04
CA ALA A 100 -5.48 2.07 15.61
C ALA A 100 -4.54 0.85 15.73
N TRP A 101 -5.07 -0.35 15.51
CA TRP A 101 -4.43 -1.63 15.86
C TRP A 101 -3.11 -1.91 15.13
N GLU A 102 -2.85 -1.25 14.00
CA GLU A 102 -1.64 -1.45 13.19
C GLU A 102 -0.67 -0.27 13.21
N TYR A 103 -0.93 0.71 14.09
CA TYR A 103 -0.01 1.80 14.36
C TYR A 103 1.04 1.41 15.40
N LEU A 104 2.25 1.90 15.23
CA LEU A 104 3.34 1.85 16.20
C LEU A 104 3.61 3.29 16.66
N ILE A 105 3.64 3.49 17.97
CA ILE A 105 3.94 4.77 18.59
C ILE A 105 5.32 4.64 19.23
N GLN A 106 6.29 5.38 18.72
CA GLN A 106 7.62 5.47 19.30
C GLN A 106 7.76 6.82 20.01
N HIS A 107 7.53 6.80 21.32
CA HIS A 107 7.52 7.98 22.18
C HIS A 107 8.89 8.68 22.27
N GLU A 108 10.00 7.95 22.31
CA GLU A 108 11.35 8.55 22.51
C GLU A 108 11.77 9.43 21.32
N TYR A 109 11.33 9.07 20.12
CA TYR A 109 11.66 9.78 18.89
C TYR A 109 10.47 10.55 18.32
N HIS A 110 9.35 10.64 19.05
CA HIS A 110 8.13 11.34 18.62
C HIS A 110 7.67 10.90 17.22
N LEU A 111 7.53 9.59 17.00
CA LEU A 111 7.08 9.02 15.72
C LEU A 111 5.81 8.18 15.88
N VAL A 112 4.88 8.36 14.94
CA VAL A 112 3.72 7.49 14.77
C VAL A 112 3.70 6.95 13.35
N TRP A 113 3.61 5.61 13.21
CA TRP A 113 3.63 4.95 11.92
C TRP A 113 2.50 3.95 11.78
N CYS A 114 1.71 4.04 10.69
CA CYS A 114 0.87 2.91 10.29
C CYS A 114 1.63 1.91 9.40
N ASN A 115 1.76 0.67 9.85
CA ASN A 115 2.50 -0.37 9.15
C ASN A 115 1.70 -1.00 7.99
N VAL A 116 1.72 -0.36 6.81
CA VAL A 116 1.13 -0.91 5.59
C VAL A 116 2.02 -2.02 5.00
N PHE A 117 1.52 -3.26 5.01
CA PHE A 117 2.24 -4.38 4.42
C PHE A 117 2.47 -4.20 2.92
N LYS A 118 3.66 -4.60 2.47
CA LYS A 118 4.13 -4.50 1.06
C LYS A 118 4.38 -3.08 0.56
N ALA A 119 4.32 -2.09 1.43
CA ALA A 119 4.75 -0.72 1.18
C ALA A 119 5.93 -0.37 2.11
N ALA A 120 7.10 -0.95 1.85
CA ALA A 120 8.32 -0.81 2.67
C ALA A 120 8.25 -1.29 4.13
N SER A 121 7.20 -2.05 4.50
CA SER A 121 6.97 -2.53 5.87
C SER A 121 8.17 -3.26 6.48
N THR A 122 8.90 -4.08 5.72
CA THR A 122 10.09 -4.79 6.24
C THR A 122 11.21 -3.84 6.66
N SER A 123 11.49 -2.80 5.86
CA SER A 123 12.55 -1.83 6.13
C SER A 123 12.19 -0.98 7.36
N TRP A 124 10.96 -0.48 7.42
CA TRP A 124 10.54 0.36 8.54
C TRP A 124 10.31 -0.44 9.83
N MET A 125 9.91 -1.71 9.74
CA MET A 125 9.90 -2.59 10.90
C MET A 125 11.32 -2.84 11.45
N TYR A 126 12.33 -2.91 10.59
CA TYR A 126 13.72 -2.99 11.02
C TYR A 126 14.14 -1.71 11.77
N ASN A 127 13.81 -0.54 11.23
CA ASN A 127 14.09 0.76 11.88
C ASN A 127 13.39 0.90 13.23
N PHE A 128 12.11 0.54 13.32
CA PHE A 128 11.38 0.54 14.60
C PHE A 128 12.00 -0.42 15.61
N ASN A 129 12.42 -1.62 15.20
CA ASN A 129 13.12 -2.52 16.11
C ASN A 129 14.49 -1.99 16.55
N LEU A 130 15.23 -1.27 15.71
CA LEU A 130 16.47 -0.59 16.13
C LEU A 130 16.16 0.46 17.20
N MET A 131 15.17 1.32 16.96
CA MET A 131 14.72 2.34 17.92
C MET A 131 14.14 1.73 19.20
N ALA A 132 13.75 0.44 19.18
CA ALA A 132 13.29 -0.29 20.36
C ALA A 132 14.44 -0.89 21.20
N GLY A 133 15.69 -0.68 20.79
CA GLY A 133 16.90 -1.14 21.46
C GLY A 133 17.43 -2.50 20.99
N TYR A 134 16.86 -3.10 19.95
CA TYR A 134 17.41 -4.34 19.39
C TYR A 134 18.66 -4.05 18.54
N SER A 135 19.74 -4.81 18.76
CA SER A 135 20.98 -4.60 18.00
C SER A 135 20.86 -5.11 16.55
N PRO A 136 21.58 -4.49 15.59
CA PRO A 136 21.66 -4.99 14.21
C PRO A 136 22.08 -6.45 14.12
N GLN A 137 23.00 -6.90 15.00
CA GLN A 137 23.50 -8.28 15.04
C GLN A 137 22.41 -9.26 15.46
N PHE A 138 21.58 -8.89 16.44
CA PHE A 138 20.43 -9.69 16.86
C PHE A 138 19.41 -9.79 15.74
N LEU A 139 19.00 -8.65 15.16
CA LEU A 139 17.99 -8.59 14.10
C LEU A 139 18.39 -9.35 12.82
N ARG A 140 19.70 -9.49 12.55
CA ARG A 140 20.20 -10.30 11.42
C ARG A 140 20.12 -11.80 11.65
N LYS A 141 20.09 -12.27 12.90
CA LYS A 141 20.17 -13.70 13.26
C LYS A 141 18.86 -14.26 13.78
N THR A 142 18.00 -13.42 14.34
CA THR A 142 16.72 -13.88 14.92
C THR A 142 15.83 -14.53 13.87
N LYS A 143 15.08 -15.55 14.32
CA LYS A 143 14.01 -16.20 13.55
C LYS A 143 12.62 -15.65 13.89
N ASP A 144 12.55 -14.75 14.87
CA ASP A 144 11.30 -14.14 15.28
C ASP A 144 10.75 -13.24 14.18
N VAL A 145 9.43 -13.15 14.09
CA VAL A 145 8.78 -12.28 13.13
C VAL A 145 9.04 -10.83 13.54
N PRO A 146 9.58 -9.95 12.67
CA PRO A 146 9.92 -8.57 13.03
C PRO A 146 8.77 -7.76 13.64
N LEU A 147 7.54 -8.00 13.19
CA LEU A 147 6.34 -7.39 13.78
C LEU A 147 6.11 -7.85 15.22
N GLN A 148 6.33 -9.13 15.53
CA GLN A 148 6.16 -9.64 16.89
C GLN A 148 7.18 -9.02 17.84
N LEU A 149 8.44 -8.90 17.42
CA LEU A 149 9.48 -8.19 18.18
C LEU A 149 9.07 -6.73 18.45
N ALA A 150 8.64 -6.01 17.41
CA ALA A 150 8.20 -4.64 17.56
C ALA A 150 7.00 -4.53 18.51
N ARG A 151 6.04 -5.45 18.45
CA ARG A 151 4.85 -5.46 19.33
C ARG A 151 5.17 -5.79 20.80
N GLN A 152 6.34 -6.36 21.11
CA GLN A 152 6.80 -6.46 22.51
C GLN A 152 7.14 -5.09 23.11
N LYS A 153 7.47 -4.10 22.27
CA LYS A 153 7.90 -2.76 22.67
C LYS A 153 6.86 -1.68 22.35
N TYR A 154 6.06 -1.89 21.31
CA TYR A 154 5.03 -0.98 20.82
C TYR A 154 3.66 -1.66 20.84
N PRO A 155 3.00 -1.76 22.02
CA PRO A 155 1.69 -2.38 22.13
C PRO A 155 0.65 -1.66 21.26
N ARG A 156 -0.41 -2.38 20.88
CA ARG A 156 -1.47 -1.80 20.05
C ARG A 156 -2.21 -0.69 20.82
N PRO A 157 -2.26 0.55 20.31
CA PRO A 157 -2.94 1.63 21.01
C PRO A 157 -4.47 1.55 20.82
N SER A 158 -5.21 2.22 21.72
CA SER A 158 -6.60 2.59 21.44
C SER A 158 -6.64 3.74 20.43
N VAL A 159 -7.84 4.04 19.90
CA VAL A 159 -8.02 5.17 18.97
C VAL A 159 -7.70 6.50 19.66
N GLU A 160 -8.06 6.64 20.93
CA GLU A 160 -7.84 7.82 21.75
C GLU A 160 -6.34 8.05 21.96
N LYS A 161 -5.62 7.02 22.43
CA LYS A 161 -4.16 7.08 22.60
C LYS A 161 -3.40 7.37 21.30
N LEU A 162 -3.89 6.83 20.18
CA LEU A 162 -3.31 7.12 18.89
C LEU A 162 -3.49 8.59 18.51
N LYS A 163 -4.68 9.16 18.72
CA LYS A 163 -4.94 10.59 18.45
C LYS A 163 -4.09 11.50 19.32
N GLU A 164 -3.94 11.18 20.60
CA GLU A 164 -3.04 11.89 21.52
C GLU A 164 -1.61 11.88 20.99
N ALA A 165 -1.08 10.69 20.67
CA ALA A 165 0.28 10.55 20.17
C ALA A 165 0.53 11.27 18.84
N ILE A 166 -0.44 11.25 17.92
CA ILE A 166 -0.34 11.97 16.62
C ILE A 166 -0.21 13.48 16.82
N ASN A 167 -0.82 14.06 17.84
CA ASN A 167 -0.72 15.51 18.10
C ASN A 167 0.67 15.93 18.62
N GLU A 168 1.46 14.98 19.13
CA GLU A 168 2.76 15.22 19.78
C GLU A 168 3.93 14.60 19.01
N SER A 169 3.66 14.03 17.83
CA SER A 169 4.62 13.23 17.07
C SER A 169 4.49 13.47 15.58
N ILE A 170 5.56 13.21 14.84
CA ILE A 170 5.52 13.14 13.39
C ILE A 170 4.77 11.85 13.02
N SER A 171 3.58 12.01 12.44
CA SER A 171 2.75 10.92 11.97
C SER A 171 3.02 10.66 10.50
N PHE A 172 3.31 9.41 10.13
CA PHE A 172 3.56 9.05 8.75
C PHE A 172 2.97 7.72 8.33
N ILE A 173 2.76 7.59 7.02
CA ILE A 173 2.34 6.37 6.35
C ILE A 173 3.14 6.19 5.07
N ILE A 174 3.43 4.94 4.73
CA ILE A 174 4.08 4.59 3.47
C ILE A 174 3.08 3.82 2.64
N VAL A 175 2.81 4.33 1.45
CA VAL A 175 1.88 3.73 0.50
C VAL A 175 2.61 3.26 -0.75
N ARG A 176 1.94 2.43 -1.53
CA ARG A 176 2.46 1.88 -2.79
C ARG A 176 1.31 1.79 -3.78
N HIS A 177 1.61 1.88 -5.08
CA HIS A 177 0.65 1.64 -6.13
C HIS A 177 -0.16 0.36 -5.85
N PRO A 178 -1.52 0.40 -5.78
CA PRO A 178 -2.30 -0.71 -5.22
C PRO A 178 -2.07 -2.04 -5.93
N PHE A 179 -1.94 -2.01 -7.26
CA PHE A 179 -1.67 -3.21 -8.05
C PHE A 179 -0.25 -3.73 -7.91
N GLU A 180 0.74 -2.85 -7.75
CA GLU A 180 2.10 -3.30 -7.44
C GLU A 180 2.17 -3.94 -6.06
N ARG A 181 1.46 -3.36 -5.10
CA ARG A 181 1.35 -3.86 -3.74
C ARG A 181 0.73 -5.27 -3.74
N LEU A 182 -0.33 -5.47 -4.53
CA LEU A 182 -0.97 -6.78 -4.71
C LEU A 182 -0.01 -7.81 -5.33
N VAL A 183 0.71 -7.44 -6.39
CA VAL A 183 1.69 -8.34 -7.02
C VAL A 183 2.81 -8.70 -6.03
N SER A 184 3.29 -7.72 -5.25
CA SER A 184 4.27 -7.98 -4.18
C SER A 184 3.73 -8.94 -3.11
N ALA A 185 2.45 -8.81 -2.74
CA ALA A 185 1.76 -9.71 -1.82
C ALA A 185 1.64 -11.13 -2.39
N TYR A 186 1.16 -11.27 -3.64
CA TYR A 186 1.04 -12.54 -4.34
C TYR A 186 2.38 -13.26 -4.45
N LYS A 187 3.44 -12.57 -4.88
CA LYS A 187 4.76 -13.18 -5.03
C LYS A 187 5.28 -13.73 -3.70
N ASP A 188 5.23 -12.91 -2.64
CA ASP A 188 5.77 -13.30 -1.34
C ASP A 188 4.93 -14.38 -0.64
N LYS A 189 3.60 -14.24 -0.67
CA LYS A 189 2.72 -15.11 0.13
C LYS A 189 2.20 -16.30 -0.63
N ILE A 190 2.06 -16.23 -1.95
CA ILE A 190 1.46 -17.31 -2.75
C ILE A 190 2.51 -18.00 -3.60
N GLN A 191 3.21 -17.27 -4.46
CA GLN A 191 4.18 -17.86 -5.40
C GLN A 191 5.39 -18.47 -4.69
N TYR A 192 5.96 -17.75 -3.71
CA TYR A 192 7.13 -18.16 -2.95
C TYR A 192 6.79 -18.52 -1.49
N ALA A 193 5.56 -18.98 -1.26
CA ALA A 193 5.12 -19.40 0.05
C ALA A 193 6.06 -20.47 0.63
N LEU A 194 6.43 -20.32 1.91
CA LEU A 194 7.21 -21.35 2.59
C LEU A 194 6.40 -22.67 2.67
N PRO A 195 7.03 -23.83 2.43
CA PRO A 195 6.36 -25.12 2.57
C PRO A 195 5.64 -25.25 3.91
N ASN A 196 4.46 -25.87 3.88
CA ASN A 196 3.56 -26.08 5.03
C ASN A 196 3.06 -24.82 5.78
N SER A 197 3.42 -23.61 5.33
CA SER A 197 2.89 -22.36 5.90
C SER A 197 1.39 -22.20 5.66
N HIS A 198 0.77 -21.27 6.40
CA HIS A 198 -0.63 -20.88 6.19
C HIS A 198 -0.91 -20.53 4.73
N HIS A 199 -0.07 -19.68 4.12
CA HIS A 199 -0.28 -19.25 2.75
C HIS A 199 0.02 -20.33 1.71
N HIS A 200 0.92 -21.29 1.98
CA HIS A 200 1.08 -22.46 1.12
C HIS A 200 -0.19 -23.33 1.11
N LYS A 201 -0.79 -23.57 2.28
CA LYS A 201 -2.07 -24.29 2.37
C LYS A 201 -3.20 -23.53 1.68
N LEU A 202 -3.23 -22.20 1.80
CA LEU A 202 -4.16 -21.36 1.05
C LEU A 202 -3.96 -21.51 -0.46
N GLY A 203 -2.71 -21.45 -0.94
CA GLY A 203 -2.39 -21.68 -2.35
C GLY A 203 -2.94 -23.00 -2.87
N ASN A 204 -2.80 -24.09 -2.11
CA ASN A 204 -3.36 -25.39 -2.48
C ASN A 204 -4.90 -25.36 -2.59
N ARG A 205 -5.59 -24.66 -1.68
CA ARG A 205 -7.06 -24.48 -1.77
C ARG A 205 -7.47 -23.67 -3.00
N ILE A 206 -6.72 -22.62 -3.33
CA ILE A 206 -6.96 -21.82 -4.53
C ILE A 206 -6.80 -22.68 -5.79
N ILE A 207 -5.74 -23.50 -5.86
CA ILE A 207 -5.55 -24.44 -6.98
C ILE A 207 -6.75 -25.40 -7.09
N GLN A 208 -7.15 -26.02 -5.98
CA GLN A 208 -8.25 -26.98 -5.96
C GLN A 208 -9.58 -26.38 -6.45
N LYS A 209 -9.84 -25.11 -6.13
CA LYS A 209 -11.10 -24.43 -6.50
C LYS A 209 -11.08 -23.82 -7.90
N TYR A 210 -9.98 -23.19 -8.31
CA TYR A 210 -9.97 -22.32 -9.49
C TYR A 210 -9.17 -22.88 -10.68
N ARG A 211 -8.33 -23.90 -10.48
CA ARG A 211 -7.53 -24.45 -11.59
C ARG A 211 -8.41 -25.27 -12.53
N LYS A 212 -8.52 -24.79 -13.76
CA LYS A 212 -9.28 -25.47 -14.81
C LYS A 212 -8.57 -26.76 -15.25
N THR A 213 -9.36 -27.74 -15.65
CA THR A 213 -8.90 -28.97 -16.29
C THR A 213 -9.45 -29.04 -17.71
N VAL A 214 -8.63 -29.49 -18.66
CA VAL A 214 -8.99 -29.72 -20.06
C VAL A 214 -8.58 -31.15 -20.40
N ASN A 215 -9.53 -31.97 -20.88
CA ASN A 215 -9.31 -33.40 -21.15
C ASN A 215 -8.69 -34.16 -19.96
N GLY A 216 -9.18 -33.87 -18.74
CA GLY A 216 -8.71 -34.49 -17.50
C GLY A 216 -7.32 -34.03 -17.03
N LYS A 217 -6.65 -33.09 -17.72
CA LYS A 217 -5.34 -32.56 -17.34
C LYS A 217 -5.45 -31.11 -16.87
N PRO A 218 -4.67 -30.68 -15.86
CA PRO A 218 -4.69 -29.28 -15.43
C PRO A 218 -4.13 -28.37 -16.54
N THR A 219 -4.70 -27.18 -16.68
CA THR A 219 -4.24 -26.16 -17.66
C THR A 219 -2.81 -25.68 -17.41
N THR A 220 -2.26 -25.92 -16.23
CA THR A 220 -0.88 -25.60 -15.86
C THR A 220 -0.35 -26.59 -14.81
N LEU A 221 0.96 -26.85 -14.83
CA LEU A 221 1.67 -27.71 -13.88
C LEU A 221 2.30 -26.94 -12.71
N LEU A 222 2.07 -25.63 -12.61
CA LEU A 222 2.61 -24.81 -11.51
C LEU A 222 2.13 -25.33 -10.15
N LYS A 223 3.05 -25.44 -9.19
CA LYS A 223 2.74 -25.91 -7.82
C LYS A 223 2.12 -24.83 -6.92
N TYR A 224 1.92 -23.63 -7.44
CA TYR A 224 1.26 -22.49 -6.80
C TYR A 224 0.18 -21.93 -7.74
N PRO A 225 -0.82 -21.20 -7.22
CA PRO A 225 -1.83 -20.54 -8.04
C PRO A 225 -1.22 -19.61 -9.08
N THR A 226 -1.77 -19.53 -10.30
CA THR A 226 -1.48 -18.41 -11.22
C THR A 226 -1.96 -17.09 -10.61
N PHE A 227 -1.55 -15.95 -11.21
CA PHE A 227 -2.04 -14.67 -10.69
C PHE A 227 -3.54 -14.52 -10.93
N SER A 228 -4.03 -14.95 -12.09
CA SER A 228 -5.48 -14.98 -12.38
C SER A 228 -6.27 -15.88 -11.41
N GLU A 229 -5.77 -17.07 -11.08
CA GLU A 229 -6.39 -17.96 -10.07
C GLU A 229 -6.45 -17.28 -8.69
N PHE A 230 -5.38 -16.60 -8.28
CA PHE A 230 -5.35 -15.84 -7.03
C PHE A 230 -6.31 -14.63 -7.04
N VAL A 231 -6.44 -13.92 -8.16
CA VAL A 231 -7.36 -12.78 -8.28
C VAL A 231 -8.81 -13.26 -8.21
N ASN A 232 -9.16 -14.37 -8.86
CA ASN A 232 -10.49 -14.96 -8.70
C ASN A 232 -10.79 -15.33 -7.25
N TYR A 233 -9.83 -15.94 -6.55
CA TYR A 233 -9.94 -16.16 -5.11
C TYR A 233 -10.23 -14.89 -4.33
N LEU A 234 -9.43 -13.83 -4.54
CA LEU A 234 -9.58 -12.58 -3.81
C LEU A 234 -10.95 -11.95 -4.06
N LEU A 235 -11.40 -11.88 -5.31
CA LEU A 235 -12.69 -11.31 -5.68
C LEU A 235 -13.87 -12.11 -5.11
N ASP A 236 -13.75 -13.44 -5.04
CA ASP A 236 -14.75 -14.30 -4.37
C ASP A 236 -14.81 -14.03 -2.86
N GLU A 237 -13.67 -13.94 -2.17
CA GLU A 237 -13.63 -13.63 -0.73
C GLU A 237 -14.20 -12.25 -0.41
N ILE A 238 -14.02 -11.27 -1.30
CA ILE A 238 -14.60 -9.92 -1.14
C ILE A 238 -16.12 -9.97 -1.27
N LYS A 239 -16.65 -10.74 -2.23
CA LYS A 239 -18.10 -10.88 -2.45
C LYS A 239 -18.78 -11.71 -1.36
N HIS A 240 -18.08 -12.72 -0.84
CA HIS A 240 -18.58 -13.66 0.14
C HIS A 240 -17.62 -13.74 1.33
N PRO A 241 -17.60 -12.69 2.18
CA PRO A 241 -16.64 -12.62 3.28
C PRO A 241 -16.93 -13.71 4.32
N HIS A 242 -16.04 -14.69 4.40
CA HIS A 242 -16.07 -15.74 5.41
C HIS A 242 -15.13 -15.46 6.59
N PHE A 243 -14.05 -14.73 6.35
CA PHE A 243 -13.02 -14.38 7.32
C PHE A 243 -12.50 -12.95 7.06
N GLU A 244 -11.66 -12.43 7.97
CA GLU A 244 -10.93 -11.20 7.71
C GLU A 244 -9.99 -11.36 6.52
N ILE A 245 -9.98 -10.36 5.64
CA ILE A 245 -9.08 -10.34 4.50
C ILE A 245 -7.64 -10.19 4.99
N ASP A 246 -6.73 -10.98 4.42
CA ASP A 246 -5.33 -11.00 4.81
C ASP A 246 -4.68 -9.61 4.73
N MET A 247 -3.95 -9.29 5.80
CA MET A 247 -3.19 -8.05 6.00
C MET A 247 -2.26 -7.66 4.83
N HIS A 248 -1.82 -8.61 4.01
CA HIS A 248 -0.92 -8.33 2.88
C HIS A 248 -1.63 -7.74 1.66
N TRP A 249 -2.94 -7.99 1.48
CA TRP A 249 -3.72 -7.51 0.33
C TRP A 249 -5.03 -6.80 0.71
N VAL A 250 -5.28 -6.52 1.98
CA VAL A 250 -6.36 -5.61 2.42
C VAL A 250 -6.07 -4.13 2.06
N PRO A 251 -7.02 -3.34 1.54
CA PRO A 251 -6.79 -1.94 1.20
C PRO A 251 -6.27 -1.11 2.37
N VAL A 252 -5.38 -0.16 2.10
CA VAL A 252 -4.84 0.79 3.08
C VAL A 252 -5.99 1.56 3.76
N THR A 253 -6.99 1.94 2.96
CA THR A 253 -8.20 2.61 3.43
C THR A 253 -9.02 1.81 4.44
N HIS A 254 -8.98 0.49 4.38
CA HIS A 254 -9.62 -0.39 5.36
C HIS A 254 -8.69 -0.79 6.52
N PHE A 255 -7.38 -0.80 6.28
CA PHE A 255 -6.37 -1.29 7.21
C PHE A 255 -5.97 -0.25 8.25
N CYS A 256 -5.52 0.92 7.78
CA CYS A 256 -5.05 2.05 8.58
C CYS A 256 -6.12 3.12 8.81
N THR A 257 -7.19 3.07 8.02
CA THR A 257 -8.29 4.06 8.00
C THR A 257 -7.76 5.51 8.03
N PRO A 258 -6.92 5.90 7.04
CA PRO A 258 -6.11 7.11 7.09
C PRO A 258 -6.92 8.40 7.16
N CYS A 259 -8.19 8.38 6.74
CA CYS A 259 -9.08 9.54 6.78
C CYS A 259 -9.54 9.96 8.18
N PHE A 260 -9.26 9.17 9.23
CA PHE A 260 -9.57 9.52 10.63
C PHE A 260 -8.39 10.11 11.41
N PHE A 261 -7.21 10.19 10.78
CA PHE A 261 -5.96 10.52 11.46
C PHE A 261 -5.19 11.56 10.64
N HIS A 262 -4.47 12.45 11.34
CA HIS A 262 -3.57 13.41 10.70
C HIS A 262 -2.24 12.73 10.35
N TYR A 263 -1.64 13.15 9.24
CA TYR A 263 -0.30 12.73 8.83
C TYR A 263 0.50 13.95 8.42
N ASP A 264 1.77 13.97 8.82
CA ASP A 264 2.75 14.96 8.40
C ASP A 264 3.50 14.47 7.16
N VAL A 265 3.67 13.16 7.00
CA VAL A 265 4.36 12.56 5.86
C VAL A 265 3.57 11.40 5.26
N ILE A 266 3.25 11.53 3.96
CA ILE A 266 2.75 10.42 3.13
C ILE A 266 3.85 10.04 2.15
N ALA A 267 4.67 9.06 2.55
CA ALA A 267 5.73 8.54 1.70
C ALA A 267 5.16 7.56 0.67
N LYS A 268 5.74 7.54 -0.53
CA LYS A 268 5.39 6.60 -1.59
C LYS A 268 6.53 5.63 -1.82
N PHE A 269 6.22 4.37 -2.03
CA PHE A 269 7.22 3.33 -2.30
C PHE A 269 8.04 3.65 -3.54
N GLU A 270 7.42 4.31 -4.53
CA GLU A 270 8.03 4.70 -5.79
C GLU A 270 9.07 5.82 -5.63
N THR A 271 8.94 6.65 -4.59
CA THR A 271 9.88 7.76 -4.25
C THR A 271 10.48 7.57 -2.86
N LEU A 272 10.58 6.31 -2.40
CA LEU A 272 10.86 5.99 -1.01
C LEU A 272 12.21 6.53 -0.53
N GLU A 273 13.22 6.58 -1.40
CA GLU A 273 14.55 7.08 -1.04
C GLU A 273 14.49 8.52 -0.57
N GLU A 274 13.92 9.39 -1.39
CA GLU A 274 13.78 10.81 -1.11
C GLU A 274 12.84 11.03 0.09
N ASP A 275 11.69 10.36 0.08
CA ASP A 275 10.67 10.53 1.10
C ASP A 275 11.14 10.08 2.49
N GLN A 276 11.87 8.97 2.59
CA GLN A 276 12.39 8.50 3.87
C GLN A 276 13.56 9.36 4.35
N ASN A 277 14.40 9.89 3.46
CA ASN A 277 15.48 10.82 3.83
C ASN A 277 14.89 12.11 4.40
N TYR A 278 13.83 12.64 3.77
CA TYR A 278 13.10 13.79 4.30
C TYR A 278 12.54 13.49 5.69
N LEU A 279 11.85 12.37 5.88
CA LEU A 279 11.30 11.96 7.19
C LEU A 279 12.38 11.82 8.27
N ILE A 280 13.50 11.17 7.95
CA ILE A 280 14.65 11.02 8.86
C ILE A 280 15.18 12.40 9.26
N SER A 281 15.31 13.32 8.29
CA SER A 281 15.82 14.66 8.52
C SER A 281 14.91 15.50 9.41
N ILE A 282 13.59 15.53 9.15
CA ILE A 282 12.65 16.33 9.96
C ILE A 282 12.41 15.72 11.35
N GLY A 283 12.61 14.39 11.50
CA GLY A 283 12.55 13.71 12.78
C GLY A 283 13.87 13.68 13.53
N HIS A 284 14.93 14.29 13.01
CA HIS A 284 16.29 14.28 13.58
C HIS A 284 16.81 12.86 13.90
N LEU A 285 16.52 11.90 13.02
CA LEU A 285 16.77 10.47 13.26
C LEU A 285 18.12 9.98 12.70
N ASP A 286 18.92 10.86 12.09
CA ASP A 286 20.15 10.53 11.34
C ASP A 286 21.21 9.79 12.18
N SER A 287 21.21 9.99 13.49
CA SER A 287 22.11 9.33 14.44
C SER A 287 21.65 7.93 14.84
N VAL A 288 20.39 7.58 14.58
CA VAL A 288 19.73 6.38 15.12
C VAL A 288 19.41 5.37 14.02
N ILE A 289 18.85 5.86 12.91
CA ILE A 289 18.52 5.04 11.75
C ILE A 289 19.14 5.65 10.51
N LYS A 290 19.47 4.78 9.56
CA LYS A 290 19.88 5.20 8.23
C LYS A 290 18.86 4.70 7.21
N PRO A 291 18.72 5.38 6.06
CA PRO A 291 18.00 4.84 4.92
C PRO A 291 18.60 3.48 4.57
N GLN A 292 17.86 2.40 4.84
CA GLN A 292 18.32 1.04 4.63
C GLN A 292 17.32 0.32 3.74
N TRP A 293 17.75 0.01 2.51
CA TRP A 293 16.95 -0.75 1.56
C TRP A 293 17.02 -2.25 1.86
N LYS A 294 16.30 -2.70 2.89
CA LYS A 294 16.14 -4.14 3.13
C LYS A 294 15.31 -4.73 1.99
N ASN A 295 15.96 -5.55 1.15
CA ASN A 295 15.39 -6.23 -0.02
C ASN A 295 15.16 -5.35 -1.27
N ALA A 296 16.05 -4.38 -1.57
CA ALA A 296 15.99 -3.54 -2.78
C ALA A 296 15.61 -4.32 -4.06
N GLY A 297 16.19 -5.51 -4.28
CA GLY A 297 15.92 -6.35 -5.45
C GLY A 297 14.66 -7.22 -5.41
N LYS A 298 13.96 -7.34 -4.27
CA LYS A 298 12.71 -8.13 -4.17
C LYS A 298 11.45 -7.27 -4.22
N GLY A 299 11.57 -5.98 -3.91
CA GLY A 299 10.45 -5.05 -3.77
C GLY A 299 10.13 -4.25 -5.02
N ALA A 300 11.15 -3.80 -5.78
CA ALA A 300 10.95 -3.09 -7.04
C ALA A 300 10.45 -4.06 -8.12
N HIS A 301 9.34 -3.72 -8.77
CA HIS A 301 8.84 -4.45 -9.92
C HIS A 301 9.16 -3.63 -11.17
N THR A 302 9.73 -4.28 -12.18
CA THR A 302 9.80 -3.66 -13.49
C THR A 302 8.39 -3.57 -14.06
N ASN A 303 8.13 -2.54 -14.85
CA ASN A 303 6.84 -2.39 -15.54
C ASN A 303 6.49 -3.67 -16.32
N ASP A 304 7.48 -4.28 -16.99
CA ASP A 304 7.31 -5.54 -17.74
C ASP A 304 6.82 -6.70 -16.87
N MET A 305 7.30 -6.80 -15.62
CA MET A 305 6.86 -7.85 -14.70
C MET A 305 5.40 -7.65 -14.27
N LEU A 306 5.01 -6.40 -14.00
CA LEU A 306 3.62 -6.07 -13.67
C LEU A 306 2.71 -6.37 -14.85
N MET A 307 3.07 -5.90 -16.04
CA MET A 307 2.31 -6.16 -17.26
C MET A 307 2.21 -7.64 -17.58
N LYS A 308 3.24 -8.45 -17.29
CA LYS A 308 3.16 -9.90 -17.41
C LYS A 308 2.06 -10.49 -16.52
N PHE A 309 2.00 -10.13 -15.24
CA PHE A 309 0.93 -10.62 -14.36
C PHE A 309 -0.45 -10.13 -14.77
N PHE A 310 -0.58 -8.85 -15.12
CA PHE A 310 -1.86 -8.28 -15.55
C PHE A 310 -2.31 -8.79 -16.92
N SER A 311 -1.42 -9.29 -17.76
CA SER A 311 -1.80 -9.95 -19.01
C SER A 311 -2.49 -11.31 -18.80
N GLU A 312 -2.35 -11.92 -17.61
CA GLU A 312 -3.13 -13.11 -17.22
C GLU A 312 -4.60 -12.79 -16.87
N LEU A 313 -4.94 -11.51 -16.69
CA LEU A 313 -6.27 -11.09 -16.24
C LEU A 313 -7.19 -10.70 -17.40
N ASP A 314 -8.47 -10.98 -17.22
CA ASP A 314 -9.53 -10.41 -18.05
C ASP A 314 -10.03 -9.05 -17.49
N ASP A 315 -10.83 -8.34 -18.29
CA ASP A 315 -11.33 -7.01 -17.93
C ASP A 315 -12.27 -7.03 -16.71
N ALA A 316 -12.93 -8.15 -16.43
CA ALA A 316 -13.79 -8.29 -15.26
C ALA A 316 -12.94 -8.40 -14.00
N GLN A 317 -11.84 -9.15 -14.05
CA GLN A 317 -10.86 -9.25 -12.97
C GLN A 317 -10.19 -7.91 -12.70
N ILE A 318 -9.74 -7.19 -13.74
CA ILE A 318 -9.08 -5.88 -13.58
C ILE A 318 -10.05 -4.86 -12.97
N ARG A 319 -11.30 -4.79 -13.47
CA ARG A 319 -12.34 -3.91 -12.89
C ARG A 319 -12.64 -4.26 -11.45
N GLY A 320 -12.82 -5.55 -11.13
CA GLY A 320 -13.06 -5.99 -9.76
C GLY A 320 -11.93 -5.61 -8.80
N LEU A 321 -10.68 -5.73 -9.24
CA LEU A 321 -9.52 -5.30 -8.45
C LEU A 321 -9.47 -3.78 -8.27
N TYR A 322 -9.76 -3.01 -9.32
CA TYR A 322 -9.83 -1.56 -9.22
C TYR A 322 -10.91 -1.13 -8.23
N ASP A 323 -12.12 -1.70 -8.33
CA ASP A 323 -13.22 -1.37 -7.42
C ASP A 323 -12.85 -1.68 -5.97
N TYR A 324 -12.19 -2.82 -5.73
CA TYR A 324 -11.72 -3.20 -4.41
C TYR A 324 -10.68 -2.24 -3.82
N TYR A 325 -9.75 -1.73 -4.64
CA TYR A 325 -8.73 -0.77 -4.24
C TYR A 325 -9.06 0.69 -4.55
N ARG A 326 -10.30 0.99 -4.97
CA ARG A 326 -10.66 2.28 -5.58
C ARG A 326 -10.22 3.47 -4.73
N PHE A 327 -10.49 3.42 -3.43
CA PHE A 327 -10.12 4.51 -2.55
C PHE A 327 -8.61 4.60 -2.31
N ASP A 328 -7.85 3.50 -2.34
CA ASP A 328 -6.39 3.58 -2.28
C ASP A 328 -5.82 4.29 -3.54
N PHE A 329 -6.38 4.03 -4.72
CA PHE A 329 -6.03 4.76 -5.95
C PHE A 329 -6.33 6.25 -5.83
N GLU A 330 -7.55 6.57 -5.41
CA GLU A 330 -8.05 7.94 -5.37
C GLU A 330 -7.35 8.79 -4.29
N LEU A 331 -7.27 8.30 -3.05
CA LEU A 331 -6.69 9.03 -1.92
C LEU A 331 -5.21 9.32 -2.15
N PHE A 332 -4.45 8.35 -2.67
CA PHE A 332 -3.00 8.48 -2.82
C PHE A 332 -2.55 8.92 -4.22
N GLY A 333 -3.48 9.15 -5.15
CA GLY A 333 -3.18 9.70 -6.47
C GLY A 333 -2.41 8.73 -7.35
N TYR A 334 -2.89 7.49 -7.42
CA TYR A 334 -2.43 6.48 -8.37
C TYR A 334 -3.43 6.36 -9.54
N SER A 335 -2.97 5.80 -10.66
CA SER A 335 -3.78 5.59 -11.86
C SER A 335 -3.75 4.13 -12.28
N ALA A 336 -4.92 3.55 -12.54
CA ALA A 336 -5.01 2.20 -13.10
C ALA A 336 -5.07 2.18 -14.64
N LYS A 337 -4.98 3.34 -15.30
CA LYS A 337 -5.25 3.49 -16.74
C LYS A 337 -4.42 2.54 -17.61
N GLU A 338 -3.16 2.33 -17.28
CA GLU A 338 -2.23 1.50 -18.04
C GLU A 338 -2.57 0.00 -18.01
N TYR A 339 -3.41 -0.45 -17.07
CA TYR A 339 -3.79 -1.86 -16.91
C TYR A 339 -5.05 -2.24 -17.67
N TYR A 340 -5.82 -1.27 -18.17
CA TYR A 340 -6.98 -1.55 -19.02
C TYR A 340 -6.52 -1.68 -20.47
N LYS A 341 -6.93 -2.77 -21.13
CA LYS A 341 -6.78 -2.89 -22.58
C LYS A 341 -7.71 -1.87 -23.23
N ASN A 342 -7.18 -1.06 -24.16
CA ASN A 342 -7.97 -0.09 -24.93
C ASN A 342 -9.02 -0.78 -25.79
#